data_AF-A0A7D7Q305-F1
#
_entry.id   AF-A0A7D7Q305-F1
#
_cell.length_a   1.000
_cell.length_b   1.000
_cell.length_c   1.000
_cell.angle_alpha   90.00
_cell.angle_beta   90.00
_cell.angle_gamma   90.00
#
_symmetry.space_group_name_H-M   'P 1'
#
loop_
_entity.id
_entity.type
_entity.pdbx_description
1 polymer ?
#
loop_
_entity_poly.entity_id
_entity_poly.type
_entity_poly.pdbx_seq_one_letter_code
_entity_poly.pdbx_strand_id
1 'polypeptide(L)'
;LDGEIINGESSINQAPITGESIPVDKIIGDAVYAGTINESGSLEIKVTKLVEDTTISKIIHLVEEAQEKKAPTQAFVDKFATIYTPIVFILALFIMVIPPLFDGAWSEWFYKGLELLVVACPCALVISTPVAIVSAIGNAAKNGVLIKGGTFLEKAGAINAIAFDKTGTLTEGKPAVSEVVSLAAEENQLLAITKTLEDYSNHPIARAIVDYAAEKKVDSLQGSNFKILTGKGVQVTIQETVYYAGNAKLFSDLGTPLSHCWSHIEKLQNEGKTIIIVGTAKSVLGIISVADTIRHTTVS
;
A
#
# COMPACT_ATOMS: atom_id res chain seq x y z
N LEU A 1 4.14 5.89 -20.05
CA LEU A 1 2.84 5.86 -20.75
C LEU A 1 2.28 4.46 -20.66
N ASP A 2 0.95 4.31 -20.63
CA ASP A 2 0.34 2.97 -20.70
C ASP A 2 0.50 2.43 -22.13
N GLY A 3 0.68 1.11 -22.26
CA GLY A 3 0.94 0.48 -23.54
C GLY A 3 0.77 -1.04 -23.52
N GLU A 4 1.13 -1.66 -24.64
CA GLU A 4 1.12 -3.10 -24.86
C GLU A 4 2.49 -3.55 -25.37
N ILE A 5 3.00 -4.67 -24.87
CA ILE A 5 4.29 -5.21 -25.29
C ILE A 5 4.17 -5.76 -26.70
N ILE A 6 5.00 -5.27 -27.62
CA ILE A 6 5.06 -5.76 -29.00
C ILE A 6 6.28 -6.64 -29.25
N ASN A 7 7.30 -6.55 -28.40
CA ASN A 7 8.52 -7.36 -28.51
C ASN A 7 9.22 -7.48 -27.14
N GLY A 8 9.84 -8.64 -26.90
CA GLY A 8 10.54 -8.96 -25.65
C GLY A 8 9.66 -9.62 -24.58
N GLU A 9 10.33 -10.04 -23.50
CA GLU A 9 9.74 -10.61 -22.29
C GLU A 9 10.52 -10.12 -21.06
N SER A 10 9.83 -9.83 -19.95
CA SER A 10 10.48 -9.33 -18.73
C SER A 10 9.57 -9.45 -17.50
N SER A 11 10.18 -9.39 -16.32
CA SER A 11 9.48 -9.15 -15.06
C SER A 11 9.30 -7.65 -14.82
N ILE A 12 8.07 -7.22 -14.51
CA ILE A 12 7.72 -5.82 -14.25
C ILE A 12 7.19 -5.66 -12.82
N ASN A 13 7.85 -4.81 -12.05
CA ASN A 13 7.41 -4.39 -10.73
C ASN A 13 6.28 -3.33 -10.85
N GLN A 14 5.08 -3.73 -10.43
CA GLN A 14 3.88 -2.89 -10.47
C GLN A 14 3.49 -2.30 -9.11
N ALA A 15 4.35 -2.40 -8.10
CA ALA A 15 4.10 -1.91 -6.74
C ALA A 15 3.69 -0.42 -6.68
N PRO A 16 4.25 0.50 -7.50
CA PRO A 16 3.85 1.91 -7.47
C PRO A 16 2.37 2.18 -7.80
N ILE A 17 1.69 1.23 -8.43
CA ILE A 17 0.29 1.37 -8.87
C ILE A 17 -0.62 0.38 -8.15
N THR A 18 -0.19 -0.87 -8.04
CA THR A 18 -1.02 -1.96 -7.51
C THR A 18 -0.81 -2.22 -6.02
N GLY A 19 0.28 -1.73 -5.44
CA GLY A 19 0.71 -2.08 -4.08
C GLY A 19 1.30 -3.49 -3.94
N GLU A 20 1.19 -4.35 -4.95
CA GLU A 20 1.72 -5.71 -4.89
C GLU A 20 3.24 -5.72 -5.06
N SER A 21 3.93 -6.38 -4.14
CA SER A 21 5.40 -6.35 -4.04
C SER A 21 6.10 -7.35 -4.96
N ILE A 22 5.36 -8.33 -5.50
CA ILE A 22 5.90 -9.36 -6.39
C ILE A 22 5.80 -8.86 -7.84
N PRO A 23 6.93 -8.73 -8.56
CA PRO A 23 6.94 -8.41 -9.97
C PRO A 23 6.09 -9.40 -10.78
N VAL A 24 5.42 -8.89 -11.81
CA VAL A 24 4.59 -9.69 -12.70
C VAL A 24 5.36 -9.95 -13.98
N ASP A 25 5.50 -11.23 -14.34
CA ASP A 25 6.07 -11.63 -15.63
C ASP A 25 5.14 -11.23 -16.78
N LYS A 26 5.72 -10.62 -17.80
CA LYS A 26 5.01 -10.02 -18.92
C LYS A 26 5.63 -10.44 -20.25
N ILE A 27 4.76 -10.82 -21.19
CA ILE A 27 5.12 -11.27 -22.53
C ILE A 27 4.45 -10.39 -23.60
N ILE A 28 4.76 -10.67 -24.87
CA ILE A 28 4.16 -10.01 -26.03
C ILE A 28 2.62 -10.10 -25.96
N GLY A 29 1.95 -8.96 -26.14
CA GLY A 29 0.50 -8.79 -26.05
C GLY A 29 0.00 -8.35 -24.67
N ASP A 30 0.85 -8.37 -23.63
CA ASP A 30 0.43 -7.93 -22.31
C ASP A 30 0.42 -6.41 -22.17
N ALA A 31 -0.58 -5.91 -21.42
CA ALA A 31 -0.66 -4.52 -21.02
C ALA A 31 0.37 -4.18 -19.93
N VAL A 32 0.95 -2.98 -20.06
CA VAL A 32 1.90 -2.36 -19.14
C VAL A 32 1.48 -0.94 -18.81
N TYR A 33 1.76 -0.50 -17.59
CA TYR A 33 1.27 0.77 -17.06
C TYR A 33 2.39 1.80 -16.93
N ALA A 34 2.07 3.08 -17.09
CA ALA A 34 3.00 4.15 -16.84
C ALA A 34 3.44 4.17 -15.36
N GLY A 35 4.75 4.18 -15.10
CA GLY A 35 5.32 4.28 -13.75
C GLY A 35 5.66 2.95 -13.08
N THR A 36 5.43 1.81 -13.74
CA THR A 36 5.97 0.51 -13.31
C THR A 36 7.45 0.39 -13.65
N ILE A 37 8.19 -0.44 -12.92
CA ILE A 37 9.65 -0.60 -13.07
C ILE A 37 9.94 -1.93 -13.78
N ASN A 38 10.69 -1.89 -14.87
CA ASN A 38 11.16 -3.07 -15.57
C ASN A 38 12.45 -3.61 -14.91
N GLU A 39 12.53 -4.92 -14.64
CA GLU A 39 13.65 -5.48 -13.85
C GLU A 39 14.67 -6.27 -14.69
N SER A 40 14.24 -7.27 -15.46
CA SER A 40 15.15 -8.31 -15.98
C SER A 40 15.46 -8.22 -17.48
N GLY A 41 14.43 -8.02 -18.31
CA GLY A 41 14.49 -8.10 -19.77
C GLY A 41 14.37 -6.74 -20.48
N SER A 42 14.47 -6.75 -21.81
CA SER A 42 14.21 -5.56 -22.65
C SER A 42 12.85 -5.69 -23.31
N LEU A 43 12.07 -4.60 -23.32
CA LEU A 43 10.72 -4.57 -23.86
C LEU A 43 10.57 -3.44 -24.88
N GLU A 44 9.97 -3.74 -26.03
CA GLU A 44 9.42 -2.73 -26.92
C GLU A 44 7.91 -2.63 -26.69
N ILE A 45 7.44 -1.42 -26.41
CA ILE A 45 6.06 -1.18 -25.97
C ILE A 45 5.39 -0.22 -26.96
N LYS A 46 4.24 -0.63 -27.49
CA LYS A 46 3.36 0.25 -28.26
C LYS A 46 2.48 1.04 -27.30
N VAL A 47 2.60 2.36 -27.34
CA VAL A 47 1.78 3.27 -26.53
C VAL A 47 0.31 3.14 -26.94
N THR A 48 -0.58 2.92 -25.96
CA THR A 48 -2.03 2.79 -26.19
C THR A 48 -2.83 3.97 -25.62
N LYS A 49 -2.26 4.77 -24.70
CA LYS A 49 -2.92 5.95 -24.11
C LYS A 49 -2.01 7.19 -24.10
N LEU A 50 -2.65 8.36 -24.20
CA LEU A 50 -2.00 9.68 -24.03
C LEU A 50 -1.65 9.95 -22.56
N VAL A 51 -0.75 10.91 -22.31
CA VAL A 51 -0.26 11.28 -20.96
C VAL A 51 -1.41 11.63 -19.99
N GLU A 52 -2.41 12.35 -20.49
CA GLU A 52 -3.57 12.84 -19.73
C GLU A 52 -4.50 11.70 -19.27
N ASP A 53 -4.53 10.60 -20.03
CA ASP A 53 -5.36 9.42 -19.75
C ASP A 53 -4.64 8.31 -18.98
N THR A 54 -3.40 8.56 -18.55
CA THR A 54 -2.65 7.57 -17.76
C THR A 54 -3.29 7.37 -16.39
N THR A 55 -3.10 6.16 -15.85
CA THR A 55 -3.60 5.80 -14.52
C THR A 55 -3.05 6.75 -13.43
N ILE A 56 -1.81 7.22 -13.58
CA ILE A 56 -1.17 8.19 -12.66
C ILE A 56 -1.88 9.55 -12.70
N SER A 57 -2.20 10.09 -13.88
CA SER A 57 -2.88 11.39 -14.01
C SER A 57 -4.25 11.38 -13.31
N LYS A 58 -4.99 10.26 -13.40
CA LYS A 58 -6.26 10.09 -12.68
C LYS A 58 -6.08 10.06 -11.16
N ILE A 59 -5.02 9.41 -10.67
CA ILE A 59 -4.70 9.38 -9.24
C ILE A 59 -4.37 10.79 -8.74
N ILE A 60 -3.56 11.56 -9.49
CA ILE A 60 -3.19 12.94 -9.12
C ILE A 60 -4.44 13.81 -9.01
N HIS A 61 -5.32 13.78 -10.02
CA HIS A 61 -6.54 14.58 -10.03
C HIS A 61 -7.47 14.24 -8.86
N LEU A 62 -7.60 12.95 -8.52
CA LEU A 62 -8.39 12.51 -7.35
C LEU A 62 -7.78 12.96 -6.02
N VAL A 63 -6.44 13.03 -5.92
CA VAL A 63 -5.74 13.49 -4.72
C VAL A 63 -5.84 15.01 -4.56
N GLU A 64 -5.72 15.77 -5.64
CA GLU A 64 -5.83 17.23 -5.64
C GLU A 64 -7.23 17.70 -5.20
N GLU A 65 -8.29 17.11 -5.75
CA GLU A 65 -9.67 17.38 -5.32
C GLU A 65 -9.91 17.11 -3.82
N ALA A 66 -9.14 16.19 -3.23
CA ALA A 66 -9.29 15.81 -1.83
C ALA A 66 -8.58 16.77 -0.84
N GLN A 67 -7.60 17.58 -1.27
CA GLN A 67 -6.77 18.40 -0.38
C GLN A 67 -7.33 19.80 -0.05
N GLU A 68 -8.28 20.33 -0.82
CA GLU A 68 -8.63 21.77 -0.79
C GLU A 68 -9.67 22.23 0.27
N LYS A 69 -9.86 21.52 1.39
CA LYS A 69 -10.96 21.85 2.33
C LYS A 69 -10.49 22.23 3.72
N LYS A 70 -11.12 23.28 4.29
CA LYS A 70 -11.05 23.63 5.72
C LYS A 70 -11.83 22.62 6.57
N ALA A 71 -11.46 22.48 7.84
CA ALA A 71 -12.10 21.54 8.75
C ALA A 71 -13.59 21.91 8.97
N PRO A 72 -14.53 20.95 8.94
CA PRO A 72 -15.97 21.22 9.07
C PRO A 72 -16.33 22.04 10.32
N THR A 73 -15.71 21.74 11.46
CA THR A 73 -15.96 22.46 12.73
C THR A 73 -15.45 23.89 12.66
N GLN A 74 -14.29 24.11 12.03
CA GLN A 74 -13.78 25.46 11.79
C GLN A 74 -14.71 26.26 10.87
N ALA A 75 -15.25 25.64 9.82
CA ALA A 75 -16.22 26.27 8.93
C ALA A 75 -17.55 26.59 9.65
N PHE A 76 -17.96 25.78 10.62
CA PHE A 76 -19.13 26.06 11.46
C PHE A 76 -18.92 27.32 12.32
N VAL A 77 -17.76 27.47 12.96
CA VAL A 77 -17.43 28.66 13.76
C VAL A 77 -17.39 29.92 12.89
N ASP A 78 -16.80 29.84 11.68
CA ASP A 78 -16.79 30.95 10.72
C ASP A 78 -18.23 31.34 10.30
N LYS A 79 -19.10 30.35 10.07
CA LYS A 79 -20.51 30.59 9.72
C LYS A 79 -21.29 31.20 10.90
N PHE A 80 -21.05 30.72 12.12
CA PHE A 80 -21.63 31.32 13.33
C PHE A 80 -21.24 32.79 13.44
N ALA A 81 -19.95 33.12 13.29
CA ALA A 81 -19.47 34.50 13.38
C ALA A 81 -20.09 35.42 12.32
N THR A 82 -20.33 34.89 11.11
CA THR A 82 -20.96 35.63 10.00
C THR A 82 -22.42 36.00 10.29
N ILE A 83 -23.13 35.19 11.08
CA ILE A 83 -24.54 35.45 11.46
C ILE A 83 -24.63 36.21 12.79
N TYR A 84 -23.82 35.84 13.77
CA TYR A 84 -23.84 36.39 15.12
C TYR A 84 -23.42 37.86 15.15
N THR A 85 -22.33 38.21 14.45
CA THR A 85 -21.82 39.59 14.41
C THR A 85 -22.87 40.61 13.97
N PRO A 86 -23.55 40.47 12.80
CA PRO A 86 -24.55 41.46 12.39
C PRO A 86 -25.74 41.54 13.34
N ILE A 87 -26.17 40.43 13.95
CA ILE A 87 -27.26 40.42 14.93
C ILE A 87 -26.90 41.27 16.15
N VAL A 88 -25.71 41.06 16.72
CA VAL A 88 -25.24 41.83 17.89
C VAL A 88 -25.12 43.32 17.56
N PHE A 89 -24.61 43.67 16.38
CA PHE A 89 -24.52 45.06 15.93
C PHE A 89 -25.89 45.71 15.79
N ILE A 90 -26.87 45.01 15.23
CA ILE A 90 -28.25 45.50 15.10
C ILE A 90 -28.88 45.69 16.49
N LEU A 91 -28.70 44.74 17.41
CA LEU A 91 -29.20 44.85 18.78
C LEU A 91 -28.56 46.02 19.53
N ALA A 92 -27.25 46.21 19.40
CA ALA A 92 -26.54 47.35 19.97
C ALA A 92 -27.08 48.67 19.43
N LEU A 93 -27.30 48.77 18.10
CA LEU A 93 -27.90 49.95 17.49
C LEU A 93 -29.32 50.23 18.04
N PHE A 94 -30.14 49.20 18.21
CA PHE A 94 -31.47 49.36 18.81
C PHE A 94 -31.40 49.85 20.26
N ILE A 95 -30.47 49.34 21.07
CA ILE A 95 -30.25 49.82 22.45
C ILE A 95 -29.78 51.27 22.47
N MET A 96 -28.93 51.68 21.52
CA MET A 96 -28.43 53.04 21.45
C MET A 96 -29.48 54.06 20.98
N VAL A 97 -30.50 53.63 20.22
CA VAL A 97 -31.45 54.54 19.55
C VAL A 97 -32.85 54.50 20.15
N ILE A 98 -33.41 53.34 20.49
CA ILE A 98 -34.83 53.22 20.88
C ILE A 98 -35.11 53.85 22.26
N PRO A 99 -34.44 53.46 23.35
CA PRO A 99 -34.74 54.00 24.68
C PRO A 99 -34.56 55.52 24.85
N PRO A 100 -33.48 56.16 24.32
CA PRO A 100 -33.29 57.60 24.49
C PRO A 100 -34.31 58.46 23.73
N LEU A 101 -35.09 57.89 22.80
CA LEU A 101 -36.25 58.57 22.22
C LEU A 101 -37.38 58.78 23.24
N PHE A 102 -37.42 58.03 24.34
CA PHE A 102 -38.46 58.13 25.38
C PHE A 102 -38.00 58.90 26.62
N ASP A 103 -36.74 58.72 27.07
CA ASP A 103 -36.23 59.32 28.30
C ASP A 103 -35.20 60.46 28.08
N GLY A 104 -34.72 60.65 26.85
CA GLY A 104 -33.74 61.68 26.49
C GLY A 104 -32.28 61.39 26.93
N ALA A 105 -32.00 60.25 27.56
CA ALA A 105 -30.70 59.92 28.14
C ALA A 105 -29.72 59.31 27.11
N TRP A 106 -29.43 60.03 26.02
CA TRP A 106 -28.59 59.55 24.91
C TRP A 106 -27.23 59.02 25.32
N SER A 107 -26.56 59.70 26.27
CA SER A 107 -25.23 59.28 26.75
C SER A 107 -25.29 57.90 27.41
N GLU A 108 -26.23 57.69 28.32
CA GLU A 108 -26.35 56.43 29.07
C GLU A 108 -26.62 55.24 28.14
N TRP A 109 -27.57 55.38 27.22
CA TRP A 109 -27.91 54.31 26.27
C TRP A 109 -26.84 54.05 25.23
N PHE A 110 -26.08 55.09 24.85
CA PHE A 110 -24.88 54.93 24.04
C PHE A 110 -23.82 54.08 24.76
N TYR A 111 -23.53 54.39 26.03
CA TYR A 111 -22.62 53.58 26.86
C TYR A 111 -23.08 52.13 26.98
N LYS A 112 -24.37 51.89 27.26
CA LYS A 112 -24.94 50.52 27.35
C LYS A 112 -24.84 49.73 26.04
N GLY A 113 -24.99 50.40 24.89
CA GLY A 113 -24.80 49.75 23.59
C GLY A 113 -23.34 49.33 23.35
N LEU A 114 -22.38 50.15 23.79
CA LEU A 114 -20.95 49.80 23.75
C LEU A 114 -20.64 48.65 24.71
N GLU A 115 -21.21 48.65 25.92
CA GLU A 115 -21.09 47.53 26.88
C GLU A 115 -21.56 46.21 26.26
N LEU A 116 -22.71 46.21 25.57
CA LEU A 116 -23.19 45.03 24.86
C LEU A 116 -22.19 44.53 23.82
N LEU A 117 -21.66 45.42 22.98
CA LEU A 117 -20.68 45.06 21.95
C LEU A 117 -19.41 44.44 22.55
N VAL A 118 -18.93 44.97 23.67
CA VAL A 118 -17.73 44.46 24.36
C VAL A 118 -18.00 43.07 24.96
N VAL A 119 -19.12 42.89 25.66
CA VAL A 119 -19.48 41.62 26.30
C VAL A 119 -19.77 40.54 25.25
N ALA A 120 -20.26 40.91 24.09
CA ALA A 120 -20.62 40.00 23.02
C ALA A 120 -19.41 39.41 22.26
N CYS A 121 -18.15 39.79 22.51
CA CYS A 121 -17.02 39.18 21.79
C CYS A 121 -17.01 37.66 22.00
N PRO A 122 -17.19 36.83 20.95
CA PRO A 122 -17.10 35.37 21.06
C PRO A 122 -15.63 34.91 21.01
N CYS A 123 -14.74 35.63 21.69
CA CYS A 123 -13.30 35.47 21.64
C CYS A 123 -12.87 34.02 21.98
N ALA A 124 -13.49 33.41 22.99
CA ALA A 124 -13.21 32.03 23.40
C ALA A 124 -13.69 30.98 22.38
N LEU A 125 -14.85 31.20 21.75
CA LEU A 125 -15.42 30.30 20.76
C LEU A 125 -14.52 30.22 19.52
N VAL A 126 -14.06 31.38 19.02
CA VAL A 126 -13.22 31.47 17.82
C VAL A 126 -11.87 30.74 18.01
N ILE A 127 -11.27 30.85 19.19
CA ILE A 127 -9.95 30.26 19.48
C ILE A 127 -10.05 28.77 19.85
N SER A 128 -11.21 28.28 20.28
CA SER A 128 -11.39 26.90 20.76
C SER A 128 -10.98 25.84 19.74
N THR A 129 -11.39 25.98 18.48
CA THR A 129 -11.15 24.98 17.43
C THR A 129 -9.70 24.94 16.95
N PRO A 130 -9.04 26.07 16.59
CA PRO A 130 -7.64 26.03 16.17
C PRO A 130 -6.69 25.50 17.24
N VAL A 131 -6.90 25.87 18.50
CA VAL A 131 -6.09 25.38 19.62
C VAL A 131 -6.23 23.87 19.78
N ALA A 132 -7.48 23.36 19.78
CA ALA A 132 -7.73 21.92 19.88
C ALA A 132 -7.08 21.13 18.72
N ILE A 133 -7.22 21.61 17.48
CA ILE A 133 -6.65 20.97 16.29
C ILE A 133 -5.11 20.92 16.37
N VAL A 134 -4.46 22.05 16.67
CA VAL A 134 -3.00 22.13 16.73
C VAL A 134 -2.45 21.25 17.85
N SER A 135 -3.09 21.26 19.03
CA SER A 135 -2.71 20.39 20.14
C SER A 135 -2.86 18.91 19.80
N ALA A 136 -3.96 18.52 19.14
CA ALA A 136 -4.20 17.14 18.73
C ALA A 136 -3.20 16.66 17.66
N ILE A 137 -2.93 17.47 16.63
CA ILE A 137 -1.91 17.15 15.61
C ILE A 137 -0.52 17.05 16.25
N GLY A 138 -0.16 17.98 17.13
CA GLY A 138 1.12 17.94 17.84
C GLY A 138 1.27 16.70 18.73
N ASN A 139 0.19 16.27 19.40
CA ASN A 139 0.19 15.05 20.18
C ASN A 139 0.27 13.78 19.31
N ALA A 140 -0.45 13.74 18.18
CA ALA A 140 -0.39 12.63 17.23
C ALA A 140 1.02 12.44 16.67
N ALA A 141 1.69 13.54 16.28
CA ALA A 141 3.05 13.52 15.75
C ALA A 141 4.07 12.96 16.77
N LYS A 142 3.92 13.30 18.05
CA LYS A 142 4.77 12.75 19.14
C LYS A 142 4.62 11.22 19.29
N ASN A 143 3.50 10.66 18.83
CA ASN A 143 3.21 9.23 18.85
C ASN A 143 3.40 8.57 17.46
N GLY A 144 4.12 9.22 16.54
CA GLY A 144 4.42 8.67 15.22
C GLY A 144 3.26 8.71 14.22
N VAL A 145 2.18 9.44 14.52
CA VAL A 145 1.03 9.59 13.62
C VAL A 145 1.07 10.97 12.96
N LEU A 146 1.29 11.00 11.64
CA LEU A 146 1.33 12.23 10.86
C LEU A 146 -0.04 12.56 10.28
N ILE A 147 -0.62 13.67 10.74
CA ILE A 147 -1.93 14.17 10.27
C ILE A 147 -1.72 15.41 9.39
N LYS A 148 -2.15 15.35 8.13
CA LYS A 148 -1.90 16.40 7.11
C LYS A 148 -2.81 17.65 7.23
N GLY A 149 -3.54 17.82 8.34
CA GLY A 149 -4.40 18.99 8.57
C GLY A 149 -5.63 18.71 9.44
N GLY A 150 -6.33 19.78 9.84
CA GLY A 150 -7.49 19.70 10.74
C GLY A 150 -8.70 18.97 10.14
N THR A 151 -8.91 19.05 8.82
CA THR A 151 -9.94 18.28 8.11
C THR A 151 -9.78 16.78 8.31
N PHE A 152 -8.56 16.28 8.16
CA PHE A 152 -8.25 14.86 8.27
C PHE A 152 -8.39 14.38 9.71
N LEU A 153 -8.03 15.23 10.69
CA LEU A 153 -8.24 14.95 12.11
C LEU A 153 -9.74 14.80 12.43
N GLU A 154 -10.57 15.75 11.99
CA GLU A 154 -12.02 15.69 12.24
C GLU A 154 -12.66 14.48 11.53
N LYS A 155 -12.29 14.23 10.27
CA LYS A 155 -12.76 13.05 9.54
C LYS A 155 -12.37 11.76 10.26
N ALA A 156 -11.12 11.66 10.75
CA ALA A 156 -10.65 10.50 11.48
C ALA A 156 -11.48 10.21 12.74
N GLY A 157 -11.91 11.26 13.46
CA GLY A 157 -12.79 11.13 14.62
C GLY A 157 -14.21 10.62 14.29
N ALA A 158 -14.63 10.67 13.03
CA ALA A 158 -15.94 10.21 12.56
C ALA A 158 -15.89 8.88 11.78
N ILE A 159 -14.74 8.22 11.68
CA ILE A 159 -14.61 6.95 10.97
C ILE A 159 -15.35 5.84 11.72
N ASN A 160 -16.22 5.10 11.01
CA ASN A 160 -16.93 3.93 11.55
C ASN A 160 -16.47 2.59 10.97
N ALA A 161 -15.71 2.62 9.87
CA ALA A 161 -15.20 1.44 9.20
C ALA A 161 -13.80 1.73 8.65
N ILE A 162 -12.90 0.76 8.79
CA ILE A 162 -11.52 0.86 8.28
C ILE A 162 -11.33 -0.27 7.27
N ALA A 163 -10.99 0.10 6.04
CA ALA A 163 -10.51 -0.85 5.04
C ALA A 163 -8.98 -0.82 5.08
N PHE A 164 -8.37 -1.97 5.33
CA PHE A 164 -6.92 -2.11 5.31
C PHE A 164 -6.47 -2.64 3.97
N ASP A 165 -5.41 -2.04 3.43
CA ASP A 165 -4.62 -2.72 2.42
C ASP A 165 -3.90 -3.91 3.08
N LYS A 166 -3.64 -4.97 2.33
CA LYS A 166 -2.97 -6.16 2.88
C LYS A 166 -1.46 -5.93 2.88
N THR A 167 -0.90 -5.81 1.67
CA THR A 167 0.53 -5.84 1.41
C THR A 167 1.19 -4.57 1.95
N GLY A 168 2.17 -4.71 2.85
CA GLY A 168 2.89 -3.58 3.45
C GLY A 168 2.15 -2.82 4.56
N THR A 169 0.84 -3.02 4.72
CA THR A 169 0.03 -2.45 5.80
C THR A 169 -0.24 -3.48 6.91
N LEU A 170 -0.94 -4.58 6.61
CA LEU A 170 -1.14 -5.70 7.55
C LEU A 170 0.08 -6.61 7.59
N THR A 171 0.82 -6.65 6.49
CA THR A 171 2.02 -7.48 6.34
C THR A 171 3.29 -6.62 6.26
N GLU A 172 4.45 -7.27 6.36
CA GLU A 172 5.75 -6.61 6.27
C GLU A 172 6.11 -6.16 4.84
N GLY A 173 5.39 -6.65 3.82
CA GLY A 173 5.70 -6.39 2.41
C GLY A 173 6.97 -7.12 1.96
N LYS A 174 7.34 -8.19 2.66
CA LYS A 174 8.55 -8.97 2.42
C LYS A 174 8.19 -10.45 2.37
N PRO A 175 8.35 -11.11 1.20
CA PRO A 175 8.12 -12.54 1.10
C PRO A 175 9.08 -13.30 2.02
N ALA A 176 8.56 -14.28 2.75
CA ALA A 176 9.34 -15.20 3.57
C ALA A 176 8.86 -16.64 3.30
N VAL A 177 9.78 -17.61 3.43
CA VAL A 177 9.42 -19.03 3.33
C VAL A 177 8.51 -19.39 4.50
N SER A 178 7.30 -19.87 4.18
CA SER A 178 6.29 -20.23 5.17
C SER A 178 6.30 -21.73 5.49
N GLU A 179 6.59 -22.58 4.51
CA GLU A 179 6.56 -24.03 4.67
C GLU A 179 7.44 -24.70 3.61
N VAL A 180 8.15 -25.76 4.00
CA VAL A 180 8.94 -26.63 3.11
C VAL A 180 8.37 -28.04 3.19
N VAL A 181 7.87 -28.54 2.07
CA VAL A 181 7.29 -29.88 1.94
C VAL A 181 8.26 -30.75 1.16
N SER A 182 8.97 -31.63 1.86
CA SER A 182 9.88 -32.58 1.22
C SER A 182 9.14 -33.87 0.82
N LEU A 183 9.29 -34.31 -0.42
CA LEU A 183 8.57 -35.48 -0.97
C LEU A 183 9.50 -36.65 -1.27
N ALA A 184 10.61 -36.38 -1.97
CA ALA A 184 11.54 -37.42 -2.43
C ALA A 184 13.00 -37.15 -2.02
N ALA A 185 13.28 -35.99 -1.41
CA ALA A 185 14.59 -35.63 -0.87
C ALA A 185 14.49 -35.38 0.64
N GLU A 186 15.62 -35.29 1.34
CA GLU A 186 15.65 -34.68 2.67
C GLU A 186 15.49 -33.16 2.57
N GLU A 187 14.92 -32.54 3.61
CA GLU A 187 14.66 -31.10 3.64
C GLU A 187 15.93 -30.27 3.38
N ASN A 188 17.06 -30.62 3.99
CA ASN A 188 18.33 -29.93 3.78
C ASN A 188 18.85 -30.06 2.34
N GLN A 189 18.67 -31.23 1.72
CA GLN A 189 19.07 -31.45 0.33
C GLN A 189 18.18 -30.65 -0.62
N LEU A 190 16.87 -30.63 -0.38
CA LEU A 190 15.90 -29.81 -1.11
C LEU A 190 16.27 -28.32 -1.02
N LEU A 191 16.58 -27.83 0.19
CA LEU A 191 17.00 -26.45 0.40
C LEU A 191 18.33 -26.12 -0.29
N ALA A 192 19.31 -27.03 -0.25
CA ALA A 192 20.59 -26.83 -0.93
C ALA A 192 20.43 -26.71 -2.46
N ILE A 193 19.62 -27.61 -3.05
CA ILE A 193 19.28 -27.56 -4.49
C ILE A 193 18.54 -26.28 -4.84
N THR A 194 17.53 -25.91 -4.04
CA THR A 194 16.72 -24.72 -4.31
C THR A 194 17.54 -23.44 -4.15
N LYS A 195 18.40 -23.36 -3.13
CA LYS A 195 19.34 -22.25 -2.97
C LYS A 195 20.25 -22.10 -4.20
N THR A 196 20.82 -23.19 -4.70
CA THR A 196 21.64 -23.16 -5.94
C THR A 196 20.84 -22.72 -7.17
N LEU A 197 19.57 -23.12 -7.27
CA LEU A 197 18.67 -22.67 -8.34
C LEU A 197 18.38 -21.17 -8.24
N GLU A 198 18.19 -20.65 -7.03
CA GLU A 198 17.70 -19.29 -6.79
C GLU A 198 18.81 -18.25 -6.56
N ASP A 199 20.05 -18.66 -6.27
CA ASP A 199 21.21 -17.77 -6.02
C ASP A 199 21.50 -16.79 -7.18
N TYR A 200 21.10 -17.13 -8.40
CA TYR A 200 21.29 -16.30 -9.59
C TYR A 200 20.05 -15.52 -10.01
N SER A 201 18.95 -15.65 -9.27
CA SER A 201 17.67 -14.97 -9.55
C SER A 201 17.53 -13.71 -8.69
N ASN A 202 17.21 -12.59 -9.34
CA ASN A 202 16.93 -11.33 -8.64
C ASN A 202 15.49 -11.24 -8.12
N HIS A 203 14.68 -12.29 -8.29
CA HIS A 203 13.28 -12.27 -7.92
C HIS A 203 13.09 -12.24 -6.39
N PRO A 204 12.14 -11.47 -5.81
CA PRO A 204 11.93 -11.40 -4.36
C PRO A 204 11.70 -12.77 -3.68
N ILE A 205 11.02 -13.69 -4.38
CA ILE A 205 10.82 -15.08 -3.92
C ILE A 205 12.13 -15.85 -3.83
N ALA A 206 13.02 -15.68 -4.83
CA ALA A 206 14.33 -16.31 -4.85
C ALA A 206 15.14 -15.88 -3.63
N ARG A 207 15.16 -14.57 -3.37
CA ARG A 207 15.83 -14.00 -2.21
C ARG A 207 15.27 -14.54 -0.89
N ALA A 208 13.95 -14.66 -0.76
CA ALA A 208 13.32 -15.25 0.43
C ALA A 208 13.77 -16.69 0.70
N ILE A 209 13.94 -17.50 -0.37
CA ILE A 209 14.45 -18.87 -0.26
C ILE A 209 15.92 -18.90 0.12
N VAL A 210 16.75 -18.06 -0.52
CA VAL A 210 18.19 -17.97 -0.23
C VAL A 210 18.43 -17.54 1.22
N ASP A 211 17.69 -16.54 1.69
CA ASP A 211 17.75 -16.06 3.08
C ASP A 211 17.32 -17.17 4.06
N TYR A 212 16.21 -17.86 3.81
CA TYR A 212 15.76 -18.99 4.64
C TYR A 212 16.78 -20.14 4.69
N ALA A 213 17.39 -20.49 3.55
CA ALA A 213 18.43 -21.52 3.51
C ALA A 213 19.70 -21.09 4.26
N ALA A 214 20.07 -19.81 4.22
CA ALA A 214 21.17 -19.25 4.99
C ALA A 214 20.89 -19.30 6.51
N GLU A 215 19.68 -18.98 6.96
CA GLU A 215 19.26 -19.12 8.36
C GLU A 215 19.34 -20.56 8.87
N LYS A 216 18.99 -21.53 8.01
CA LYS A 216 19.12 -22.97 8.29
C LYS A 216 20.55 -23.49 8.17
N LYS A 217 21.53 -22.64 7.84
CA LYS A 217 22.94 -22.98 7.63
C LYS A 217 23.14 -24.04 6.55
N VAL A 218 22.35 -23.96 5.48
CA VAL A 218 22.46 -24.82 4.31
C VAL A 218 23.27 -24.10 3.23
N ASP A 219 24.37 -24.70 2.82
CA ASP A 219 25.24 -24.17 1.77
C ASP A 219 24.70 -24.48 0.36
N SER A 220 24.99 -23.60 -0.58
CA SER A 220 24.72 -23.80 -2.00
C SER A 220 25.64 -24.88 -2.57
N LEU A 221 25.10 -25.73 -3.44
CA LEU A 221 25.87 -26.65 -4.26
C LEU A 221 26.51 -25.93 -5.46
N GLN A 222 27.55 -26.53 -6.05
CA GLN A 222 28.11 -26.04 -7.31
C GLN A 222 27.19 -26.41 -8.48
N GLY A 223 26.55 -25.38 -9.06
CA GLY A 223 25.72 -25.48 -10.25
C GLY A 223 26.37 -24.83 -11.47
N SER A 224 25.95 -25.26 -12.66
CA SER A 224 26.35 -24.69 -13.95
C SER A 224 25.15 -24.56 -14.89
N ASN A 225 25.29 -23.78 -15.97
CA ASN A 225 24.26 -23.62 -17.00
C ASN A 225 22.91 -23.13 -16.46
N PHE A 226 22.96 -22.10 -15.60
CA PHE A 226 21.77 -21.44 -15.09
C PHE A 226 20.97 -20.81 -16.24
N LYS A 227 19.65 -21.02 -16.25
CA LYS A 227 18.73 -20.34 -17.16
C LYS A 227 17.46 -19.92 -16.45
N ILE A 228 17.00 -18.72 -16.78
CA ILE A 228 15.68 -18.21 -16.41
C ILE A 228 14.69 -18.67 -17.47
N LEU A 229 13.56 -19.23 -17.03
CA LEU A 229 12.44 -19.65 -17.85
C LEU A 229 11.28 -18.69 -17.55
N THR A 230 11.22 -17.57 -18.27
CA THR A 230 10.28 -16.46 -18.03
C THR A 230 8.83 -16.95 -17.90
N GLY A 231 8.11 -16.51 -16.85
CA GLY A 231 6.75 -16.96 -16.57
C GLY A 231 6.61 -18.39 -16.05
N LYS A 232 7.71 -19.11 -15.82
CA LYS A 232 7.73 -20.52 -15.40
C LYS A 232 8.61 -20.77 -14.19
N GLY A 233 9.85 -20.29 -14.20
CA GLY A 233 10.81 -20.53 -13.12
C GLY A 233 12.26 -20.46 -13.59
N VAL A 234 13.12 -21.27 -12.99
CA VAL A 234 14.57 -21.33 -13.25
C VAL A 234 15.04 -22.78 -13.37
N GLN A 235 16.18 -22.97 -14.02
CA GLN A 235 16.86 -24.27 -14.10
C GLN A 235 18.38 -24.13 -13.88
N VAL A 236 18.99 -25.17 -13.34
CA VAL A 236 20.44 -25.27 -13.17
C VAL A 236 20.88 -26.73 -13.27
N THR A 237 22.13 -26.96 -13.70
CA THR A 237 22.73 -28.30 -13.76
C THR A 237 23.66 -28.51 -12.57
N ILE A 238 23.35 -29.48 -11.71
CA ILE A 238 24.14 -29.86 -10.52
C ILE A 238 24.55 -31.32 -10.69
N GLN A 239 25.86 -31.61 -10.64
CA GLN A 239 26.39 -32.98 -10.80
C GLN A 239 25.78 -33.71 -12.01
N GLU A 240 25.82 -33.08 -13.18
CA GLU A 240 25.26 -33.59 -14.46
C GLU A 240 23.74 -33.76 -14.53
N THR A 241 23.02 -33.48 -13.44
CA THR A 241 21.55 -33.56 -13.39
C THR A 241 20.94 -32.17 -13.52
N VAL A 242 19.93 -32.03 -14.39
CA VAL A 242 19.19 -30.77 -14.55
C VAL A 242 18.06 -30.70 -13.54
N TYR A 243 18.12 -29.68 -12.69
CA TYR A 243 17.09 -29.35 -11.71
C TYR A 243 16.32 -28.10 -12.15
N TYR A 244 15.08 -28.03 -11.71
CA TYR A 244 14.11 -26.98 -12.01
C TYR A 244 13.47 -26.50 -10.71
N ALA A 245 13.26 -25.20 -10.58
CA ALA A 245 12.40 -24.58 -9.58
C ALA A 245 11.39 -23.68 -10.30
N GLY A 246 10.09 -23.81 -10.04
CA GLY A 246 9.08 -23.02 -10.73
C GLY A 246 7.64 -23.37 -10.40
N ASN A 247 6.72 -22.80 -11.19
CA ASN A 247 5.29 -23.01 -11.04
C ASN A 247 4.82 -24.35 -11.65
N ALA A 248 3.55 -24.71 -11.44
CA ALA A 248 2.98 -25.95 -11.98
C ALA A 248 3.01 -26.06 -13.51
N LYS A 249 3.02 -24.92 -14.23
CA LYS A 249 3.08 -24.90 -15.70
C LYS A 249 4.44 -25.40 -16.20
N LEU A 250 5.53 -25.07 -15.51
CA LEU A 250 6.87 -25.58 -15.84
C LEU A 250 6.90 -27.11 -15.85
N PHE A 251 6.38 -27.74 -14.79
CA PHE A 251 6.39 -29.20 -14.66
C PHE A 251 5.39 -29.88 -15.60
N SER A 252 4.29 -29.21 -15.92
CA SER A 252 3.34 -29.68 -16.93
C SER A 252 3.98 -29.72 -18.33
N ASP A 253 4.75 -28.68 -18.69
CA ASP A 253 5.45 -28.60 -19.98
C ASP A 253 6.60 -29.63 -20.10
N LEU A 254 7.22 -29.98 -18.97
CA LEU A 254 8.23 -31.04 -18.89
C LEU A 254 7.62 -32.46 -18.95
N GLY A 255 6.30 -32.59 -18.78
CA GLY A 255 5.61 -33.88 -18.70
C GLY A 255 5.81 -34.61 -17.35
N THR A 256 6.24 -33.90 -16.30
CA THR A 256 6.47 -34.49 -14.98
C THR A 256 5.14 -34.71 -14.24
N PRO A 257 4.84 -35.92 -13.75
CA PRO A 257 3.57 -36.17 -13.07
C PRO A 257 3.49 -35.44 -11.72
N LEU A 258 2.48 -34.57 -11.56
CA LEU A 258 2.19 -33.83 -10.33
C LEU A 258 1.14 -34.51 -9.44
N SER A 259 0.64 -35.68 -9.83
CA SER A 259 -0.46 -36.39 -9.13
C SER A 259 -0.18 -36.65 -7.65
N HIS A 260 1.07 -36.96 -7.29
CA HIS A 260 1.47 -37.29 -5.93
C HIS A 260 1.57 -36.06 -5.00
N CYS A 261 1.70 -34.85 -5.55
CA CYS A 261 1.87 -33.63 -4.78
C CYS A 261 0.72 -32.63 -4.95
N TRP A 262 -0.25 -32.93 -5.81
CA TRP A 262 -1.38 -32.06 -6.13
C TRP A 262 -2.18 -31.63 -4.90
N SER A 263 -2.41 -32.54 -3.94
CA SER A 263 -3.12 -32.22 -2.69
C SER A 263 -2.41 -31.16 -1.84
N HIS A 264 -1.07 -31.16 -1.84
CA HIS A 264 -0.28 -30.16 -1.13
C HIS A 264 -0.28 -28.82 -1.87
N ILE A 265 -0.16 -28.86 -3.21
CA ILE A 265 -0.24 -27.67 -4.07
C ILE A 265 -1.58 -26.97 -3.85
N GLU A 266 -2.69 -27.69 -3.97
CA GLU A 266 -4.04 -27.15 -3.83
C GLU A 266 -4.29 -26.57 -2.44
N LYS A 267 -3.85 -27.25 -1.37
CA LYS A 267 -3.94 -26.75 0.00
C LYS A 267 -3.21 -25.42 0.16
N LEU A 268 -1.94 -25.35 -0.25
CA LEU A 268 -1.11 -24.15 -0.09
C LEU A 268 -1.61 -22.98 -0.93
N GLN A 269 -2.13 -23.25 -2.14
CA GLN A 269 -2.74 -22.23 -2.99
C GLN A 269 -4.05 -21.69 -2.40
N ASN A 270 -4.88 -22.56 -1.81
CA ASN A 270 -6.11 -22.15 -1.12
C ASN A 270 -5.82 -21.30 0.14
N GLU A 271 -4.65 -21.47 0.75
CA GLU A 271 -4.15 -20.61 1.83
C GLU A 271 -3.59 -19.26 1.31
N GLY A 272 -3.60 -19.03 -0.01
CA GLY A 272 -3.10 -17.80 -0.63
C GLY A 272 -1.57 -17.69 -0.66
N LYS A 273 -0.86 -18.82 -0.46
CA LYS A 273 0.60 -18.87 -0.50
C LYS A 273 1.10 -19.02 -1.93
N THR A 274 2.23 -18.40 -2.24
CA THR A 274 2.92 -18.63 -3.51
C THR A 274 3.74 -19.91 -3.42
N ILE A 275 3.57 -20.81 -4.37
CA ILE A 275 4.24 -22.12 -4.38
C ILE A 275 5.37 -22.18 -5.41
N ILE A 276 6.49 -22.79 -5.03
CA ILE A 276 7.62 -23.12 -5.88
C ILE A 276 7.81 -24.63 -5.80
N ILE A 277 7.63 -25.31 -6.93
CA ILE A 277 7.85 -26.75 -7.07
C ILE A 277 9.31 -26.94 -7.47
N VAL A 278 10.00 -27.88 -6.83
CA VAL A 278 11.41 -28.17 -7.10
C VAL A 278 11.55 -29.62 -7.52
N GLY A 279 12.28 -29.87 -8.60
CA GLY A 279 12.40 -31.21 -9.13
C GLY A 279 13.30 -31.35 -10.35
N THR A 280 13.21 -32.50 -10.98
CA THR A 280 13.85 -32.83 -12.26
C THR A 280 12.77 -33.02 -13.34
N ALA A 281 13.17 -33.26 -14.58
CA ALA A 281 12.24 -33.61 -15.65
C ALA A 281 11.51 -34.97 -15.43
N LYS A 282 11.92 -35.77 -14.44
CA LYS A 282 11.33 -37.09 -14.17
C LYS A 282 10.53 -37.15 -12.87
N SER A 283 10.90 -36.35 -11.87
CA SER A 283 10.31 -36.43 -10.53
C SER A 283 10.33 -35.08 -9.81
N VAL A 284 9.32 -34.85 -8.98
CA VAL A 284 9.26 -33.73 -8.03
C VAL A 284 9.99 -34.13 -6.75
N LEU A 285 10.87 -33.26 -6.25
CA LEU A 285 11.64 -33.47 -5.03
C LEU A 285 10.94 -32.89 -3.81
N GLY A 286 10.28 -31.74 -3.98
CA GLY A 286 9.53 -31.07 -2.94
C GLY A 286 8.85 -29.79 -3.41
N ILE A 287 8.18 -29.12 -2.48
CA ILE A 287 7.49 -27.85 -2.67
C ILE A 287 7.92 -26.90 -1.57
N ILE A 288 8.25 -25.66 -1.95
CA ILE A 288 8.50 -24.58 -1.01
C ILE A 288 7.41 -23.55 -1.19
N SER A 289 6.83 -23.06 -0.09
CA SER A 289 5.81 -22.02 -0.12
C SER A 289 6.33 -20.73 0.49
N VAL A 290 5.98 -19.62 -0.13
CA VAL A 290 6.39 -18.27 0.25
C VAL A 290 5.14 -17.43 0.44
N ALA A 291 5.09 -16.68 1.53
CA ALA A 291 4.01 -15.77 1.87
C ALA A 291 4.58 -14.49 2.47
N ASP A 292 3.78 -13.43 2.44
CA ASP A 292 4.12 -12.19 3.13
C ASP A 292 3.78 -12.32 4.62
N THR A 293 4.74 -11.98 5.49
CA THR A 293 4.59 -12.17 6.93
C THR A 293 3.67 -11.10 7.52
N ILE A 294 2.73 -11.49 8.38
CA ILE A 294 1.86 -10.54 9.09
C ILE A 294 2.69 -9.79 10.13
N ARG A 295 2.50 -8.46 10.23
CA ARG A 295 3.19 -7.65 11.24
C ARG A 295 2.75 -8.08 12.64
N HIS A 296 3.70 -8.15 13.58
CA HIS A 296 3.38 -8.43 14.98
C HIS A 296 2.35 -7.47 15.58
N THR A 297 2.35 -6.20 15.17
CA THR A 297 1.40 -5.17 15.63
C THR A 297 0.00 -5.31 15.07
N THR A 298 -0.21 -6.18 14.08
CA THR A 298 -1.53 -6.38 13.45
C THR A 298 -2.40 -7.37 14.22
N VAL A 299 -1.78 -8.30 14.96
CA VAL A 299 -2.47 -9.42 15.66
C VAL A 299 -2.61 -9.17 17.16
N SER A 300 -1.84 -8.23 17.73
CA SER A 300 -1.97 -7.73 19.12
C SER A 300 -3.08 -6.70 19.25
#